data_AF-A0A961GK47-F1
#
_entry.id   AF-A0A961GK47-F1
#
_cell.length_a   1.000
_cell.length_b   1.000
_cell.length_c   1.000
_cell.angle_alpha   90.00
_cell.angle_beta   90.00
_cell.angle_gamma   90.00
#
_symmetry.space_group_name_H-M   'P 1'
#
loop_
_entity.id
_entity.type
_entity.pdbx_description
1 polymer ?
#
loop_
_entity_poly.entity_id
_entity_poly.type
_entity_poly.pdbx_seq_one_letter_code
_entity_poly.pdbx_strand_id
1 'polypeptide(L)'
;PVTVGKGDDAFAVGGQGPFSGAFLDACDGQLLTQFEVAQILADRHGITREDMDAYAVESHVRAHEATVDGRSASEIVPVPRRDRDGMLTDELVTVDEGIRPD
;
A
#
# COMPACT_ATOMS: atom_id res chain seq x y z
N PRO A 1 -23.20 1.44 3.85
CA PRO A 1 -23.29 -0.03 3.94
C PRO A 1 -23.85 -0.61 2.63
N VAL A 2 -23.02 -1.33 1.86
CA VAL A 2 -23.51 -2.03 0.67
C VAL A 2 -24.35 -3.22 1.14
N THR A 3 -25.66 -3.13 0.91
CA THR A 3 -26.60 -4.20 1.19
C THR A 3 -26.58 -5.21 0.04
N VAL A 4 -26.43 -6.49 0.39
CA VAL A 4 -26.39 -7.65 -0.51
C VAL A 4 -27.79 -7.94 -1.04
N GLY A 5 -28.01 -7.79 -2.36
CA GLY A 5 -29.25 -8.10 -3.06
C GLY A 5 -28.96 -8.82 -4.38
N LYS A 6 -29.73 -9.87 -4.68
CA LYS A 6 -29.41 -10.93 -5.64
C LYS A 6 -29.89 -10.63 -7.08
N GLY A 7 -28.97 -10.72 -8.03
CA GLY A 7 -29.08 -10.78 -9.49
C GLY A 7 -27.96 -9.93 -10.13
N ASP A 8 -27.08 -10.52 -10.95
CA ASP A 8 -25.74 -10.00 -11.37
C ASP A 8 -24.62 -10.22 -10.33
N ASP A 9 -24.70 -11.40 -9.72
CA ASP A 9 -24.08 -11.84 -8.48
C ASP A 9 -22.60 -12.23 -8.58
N ALA A 10 -21.70 -11.25 -8.67
CA ALA A 10 -20.31 -11.46 -8.26
C ALA A 10 -20.22 -11.47 -6.71
N PHE A 11 -20.82 -12.49 -6.09
CA PHE A 11 -20.64 -12.75 -4.67
C PHE A 11 -19.41 -13.61 -4.46
N ALA A 12 -18.38 -13.03 -3.84
CA ALA A 12 -17.31 -13.81 -3.22
C ALA A 12 -17.87 -14.49 -1.96
N VAL A 13 -18.61 -15.59 -2.14
CA VAL A 13 -19.02 -16.48 -1.04
C VAL A 13 -18.13 -17.71 -1.10
N GLY A 14 -17.46 -18.02 0.01
CA GLY A 14 -16.65 -19.23 0.14
C GLY A 14 -15.34 -19.24 -0.66
N GLY A 15 -14.71 -18.08 -0.89
CA GLY A 15 -13.44 -18.01 -1.63
C GLY A 15 -13.57 -18.15 -3.16
N GLN A 16 -14.78 -18.03 -3.69
CA GLN A 16 -15.05 -17.90 -5.13
C GLN A 16 -15.01 -16.42 -5.53
N GLY A 17 -13.83 -15.82 -5.58
CA GLY A 17 -13.60 -14.41 -5.93
C GLY A 17 -12.11 -14.07 -5.91
N PRO A 18 -11.69 -12.85 -6.25
CA PRO A 18 -10.26 -12.47 -6.20
C PRO A 18 -9.68 -12.48 -4.78
N PHE A 19 -10.53 -12.62 -3.75
CA PHE A 19 -10.15 -12.65 -2.34
C PHE A 19 -10.32 -14.06 -1.77
N SER A 20 -9.33 -14.50 -0.98
CA SER A 20 -9.35 -15.81 -0.33
C SER A 20 -10.41 -15.87 0.77
N GLY A 21 -10.91 -17.07 1.07
CA GLY A 21 -11.83 -17.27 2.21
C GLY A 21 -11.22 -16.76 3.53
N ALA A 22 -9.93 -17.03 3.76
CA ALA A 22 -9.21 -16.54 4.94
C ALA A 22 -9.16 -15.00 5.03
N PHE A 23 -9.07 -14.30 3.90
CA PHE A 23 -9.15 -12.84 3.88
C PHE A 23 -10.55 -12.34 4.24
N LEU A 24 -11.59 -12.99 3.72
CA LEU A 24 -12.98 -12.65 4.06
C LEU A 24 -13.25 -12.92 5.54
N ASP A 25 -12.76 -14.03 6.10
CA ASP A 25 -12.85 -14.34 7.53
C ASP A 25 -12.08 -13.33 8.40
N ALA A 26 -10.99 -12.76 7.86
CA ALA A 26 -10.27 -11.67 8.49
C ALA A 26 -11.07 -10.36 8.54
N CYS A 27 -11.98 -10.15 7.59
CA CYS A 27 -12.79 -8.96 7.42
C CYS A 27 -14.27 -9.19 7.80
N ASP A 28 -14.56 -10.17 8.65
CA ASP A 28 -15.91 -10.54 9.12
C ASP A 28 -16.93 -10.77 7.97
N GLY A 29 -16.45 -11.34 6.86
CA GLY A 29 -17.25 -11.63 5.67
C GLY A 29 -17.63 -10.40 4.84
N GLN A 30 -17.06 -9.23 5.13
CA GLN A 30 -17.36 -7.98 4.43
C GLN A 30 -16.21 -7.55 3.51
N LEU A 31 -16.57 -7.09 2.31
CA LEU A 31 -15.66 -6.36 1.44
C LEU A 31 -15.73 -4.88 1.80
N LEU A 32 -14.68 -4.41 2.46
CA LEU A 32 -14.54 -3.06 2.97
C LEU A 32 -13.44 -2.30 2.22
N THR A 33 -13.30 -1.01 2.48
CA THR A 33 -12.18 -0.24 1.96
C THR A 33 -10.86 -0.73 2.56
N GLN A 34 -9.75 -0.52 1.85
CA GLN A 34 -8.42 -0.92 2.34
C GLN A 34 -8.08 -0.38 3.74
N PHE A 35 -8.57 0.82 4.08
CA PHE A 35 -8.32 1.45 5.38
C PHE A 35 -9.11 0.78 6.51
N GLU A 36 -10.38 0.41 6.25
CA GLU A 36 -11.21 -0.31 7.20
C GLU A 36 -10.63 -1.72 7.46
N VAL A 37 -10.18 -2.41 6.40
CA VAL A 37 -9.51 -3.71 6.54
C VAL A 37 -8.22 -3.59 7.36
N ALA A 38 -7.40 -2.57 7.11
CA ALA A 38 -6.19 -2.33 7.89
C ALA A 38 -6.49 -2.09 9.38
N GLN A 39 -7.55 -1.33 9.70
CA GLN A 39 -7.97 -1.12 11.10
C GLN A 39 -8.44 -2.41 11.77
N ILE A 40 -9.24 -3.24 11.08
CA ILE A 40 -9.69 -4.54 11.61
C ILE A 40 -8.49 -5.43 11.96
N LEU A 41 -7.48 -5.47 11.09
CA LEU A 41 -6.27 -6.25 11.33
C LEU A 41 -5.46 -5.66 12.49
N ALA A 42 -5.32 -4.34 12.56
CA ALA A 42 -4.62 -3.68 13.67
C ALA A 42 -5.27 -4.02 15.02
N ASP A 43 -6.59 -3.90 15.12
CA ASP A 43 -7.34 -4.22 16.35
C ASP A 43 -7.21 -5.70 16.72
N ARG A 44 -7.33 -6.60 15.74
CA ARG A 44 -7.23 -8.05 15.94
C ARG A 44 -5.85 -8.49 16.43
N HIS A 45 -4.80 -7.82 15.96
CA HIS A 45 -3.41 -8.14 16.32
C HIS A 45 -2.85 -7.27 17.44
N GLY A 46 -3.65 -6.35 17.99
CA GLY A 46 -3.22 -5.44 19.06
C GLY A 46 -2.14 -4.46 18.62
N ILE A 47 -2.11 -4.06 17.35
CA ILE A 47 -1.16 -3.09 16.82
C ILE A 47 -1.65 -1.69 17.19
N THR A 48 -0.86 -0.99 18.00
CA THR A 48 -1.22 0.34 18.50
C THR A 48 -0.94 1.43 17.47
N ARG A 49 -1.47 2.63 17.71
CA ARG A 49 -1.15 3.81 16.89
C ARG A 49 0.33 4.14 16.96
N GLU A 50 0.90 4.01 18.15
CA GLU A 50 2.30 4.27 18.43
C GLU A 50 3.20 3.26 17.69
N ASP A 51 2.81 1.98 17.61
CA ASP A 51 3.54 0.97 16.83
C ASP A 51 3.52 1.30 15.32
N MET A 52 2.36 1.72 14.80
CA MET A 52 2.23 2.12 13.39
C MET A 52 3.08 3.33 13.07
N ASP A 53 3.07 4.35 13.92
CA ASP A 53 3.85 5.57 13.73
C ASP A 53 5.37 5.27 13.83
N ALA A 54 5.79 4.43 14.79
CA ALA A 54 7.18 4.02 14.93
C ALA A 54 7.68 3.25 13.70
N TYR A 55 6.86 2.34 13.17
CA TYR A 55 7.20 1.59 11.96
C TYR A 55 7.23 2.49 10.71
N ALA A 56 6.34 3.48 10.61
CA ALA A 56 6.34 4.42 9.50
C ALA A 56 7.64 5.23 9.45
N VAL A 57 8.12 5.73 10.60
CA VAL A 57 9.41 6.43 10.69
C VAL A 57 10.56 5.50 10.31
N GLU A 58 10.60 4.29 10.88
CA GLU A 58 11.65 3.32 10.59
C GLU A 58 11.69 2.93 9.10
N SER A 59 10.54 2.77 8.47
CA SER A 59 10.41 2.49 7.03
C SER A 59 11.09 3.57 6.18
N HIS A 60 10.82 4.84 6.48
CA HIS A 60 11.43 5.97 5.77
C HIS A 60 12.94 6.07 6.01
N VAL A 61 13.42 5.83 7.23
CA VAL A 61 14.86 5.79 7.55
C VAL A 61 15.55 4.70 6.72
N ARG A 62 15.03 3.48 6.73
CA ARG A 62 15.61 2.35 5.97
C ARG A 62 15.63 2.61 4.47
N ALA A 63 14.56 3.20 3.93
CA ALA A 63 14.49 3.55 2.51
C ALA A 63 15.50 4.64 2.13
N HIS A 64 15.68 5.65 2.99
CA HIS A 64 16.69 6.69 2.79
C HIS A 64 18.10 6.10 2.80
N GLU A 65 18.43 5.28 3.80
CA GLU A 65 19.72 4.60 3.89
C GLU A 65 19.99 3.73 2.66
N ALA A 66 19.00 2.94 2.21
CA ALA A 66 19.13 2.11 1.01
C ALA A 66 19.41 2.93 -0.25
N THR A 67 18.81 4.12 -0.36
CA THR A 67 19.03 5.04 -1.46
C THR A 67 20.44 5.65 -1.42
N VAL A 68 20.89 6.13 -0.25
CA VAL A 68 22.23 6.73 -0.07
C VAL A 68 23.34 5.70 -0.25
N ASP A 69 23.14 4.48 0.21
CA ASP A 69 24.08 3.36 0.05
C ASP A 69 24.08 2.78 -1.39
N GLY A 70 23.19 3.25 -2.26
CA GLY A 70 23.05 2.76 -3.64
C GLY A 70 22.48 1.34 -3.75
N ARG A 71 21.87 0.80 -2.69
CA ARG A 71 21.28 -0.56 -2.68
C ARG A 71 20.14 -0.70 -3.69
N SER A 72 19.40 0.37 -3.93
CA SER A 72 18.28 0.40 -4.90
C SER A 72 18.73 0.68 -6.34
N ALA A 73 19.99 1.05 -6.58
CA ALA A 73 20.47 1.50 -7.89
C ALA A 73 20.38 0.40 -8.97
N SER A 74 20.48 -0.87 -8.59
CA SER A 74 20.39 -2.00 -9.53
C SER A 74 18.97 -2.34 -9.99
N GLU A 75 17.95 -1.87 -9.28
CA GLU A 75 16.54 -2.18 -9.55
C GLU A 75 15.74 -1.00 -10.11
N ILE A 76 16.22 0.23 -9.94
CA ILE A 76 15.58 1.43 -10.48
C ILE A 76 15.90 1.59 -11.97
N VAL A 77 14.85 1.60 -12.81
CA VAL A 77 14.94 1.99 -14.21
C VAL A 77 14.70 3.50 -14.34
N PRO A 78 15.67 4.30 -14.81
CA PRO A 78 15.50 5.74 -14.93
C PRO A 78 14.37 6.12 -15.89
N VAL A 79 13.56 7.10 -15.49
CA VAL A 79 12.48 7.65 -16.34
C VAL A 79 12.59 9.17 -16.45
N PRO A 80 12.21 9.79 -17.59
CA PRO A 80 12.27 11.24 -17.72
C PRO A 80 11.27 11.95 -16.78
N ARG A 81 11.75 12.99 -16.09
CA ARG A 81 10.93 13.87 -15.23
C ARG A 81 9.94 14.63 -16.10
N ARG A 82 8.76 14.91 -15.54
CA ARG A 82 7.77 15.81 -16.13
C ARG A 82 7.89 17.22 -15.58
N ASP A 83 7.79 18.22 -16.45
CA ASP A 83 7.65 19.61 -16.03
C ASP A 83 6.24 19.92 -15.51
N ARG A 84 5.99 21.19 -15.16
CA ARG A 84 4.68 21.64 -14.64
C ARG A 84 3.54 21.51 -15.64
N ASP A 85 3.85 21.52 -16.93
CA ASP A 85 2.89 21.37 -18.02
C ASP A 85 2.71 19.89 -18.40
N GLY A 86 3.40 18.98 -17.71
CA GLY A 86 3.33 17.53 -17.90
C GLY A 86 4.21 17.01 -19.03
N MET A 87 5.04 17.85 -19.65
CA MET A 87 5.92 17.46 -20.75
C MET A 87 7.17 16.76 -20.22
N LEU A 88 7.66 15.76 -20.96
CA LEU A 88 8.89 15.06 -20.60
C LEU A 88 10.09 16.00 -20.76
N THR A 89 10.99 15.96 -19.79
CA THR A 89 12.26 16.70 -19.78
C THR A 89 13.43 15.74 -19.98
N ASP A 90 14.63 16.27 -20.23
CA ASP A 90 15.86 15.45 -20.32
C ASP A 90 16.40 15.03 -18.94
N GLU A 91 15.83 15.55 -17.84
CA GLU A 91 16.21 15.16 -16.48
C GLU A 91 15.62 13.78 -16.15
N LEU A 92 16.44 12.88 -15.59
CA LEU A 92 16.00 11.54 -15.21
C LEU A 92 15.69 11.45 -13.72
N VAL A 93 14.54 10.88 -13.38
CA VAL A 93 14.23 10.41 -12.03
C VAL A 93 14.93 9.07 -11.82
N THR A 94 15.84 9.05 -10.86
CA THR A 94 16.73 7.90 -10.56
C THR A 94 16.67 7.45 -9.11
N VAL A 95 15.84 8.10 -8.30
CA VAL A 95 15.63 7.83 -6.87
C VAL A 95 14.15 7.98 -6.53
N ASP A 96 13.68 7.33 -5.47
CA ASP A 96 12.30 7.41 -5.01
C ASP A 96 11.99 8.79 -4.37
N GLU A 97 11.08 9.54 -4.97
CA GLU A 97 10.69 10.90 -4.50
C GLU A 97 9.80 10.88 -3.23
N GLY A 98 9.25 9.71 -2.87
CA GLY A 98 8.34 9.54 -1.74
C GLY A 98 9.01 9.46 -0.37
N ILE A 99 10.33 9.27 -0.33
CA ILE A 99 11.08 9.12 0.93
C ILE A 99 11.11 10.47 1.68
N ARG A 100 10.91 10.43 3.00
CA ARG A 100 10.99 11.58 3.91
C ARG A 100 12.08 11.28 4.94
N PRO A 101 13.29 11.87 4.80
CA PRO A 101 14.41 11.57 5.69
C PRO A 101 14.27 12.22 7.08
N ASP A 102 13.36 13.19 7.21
CA ASP A 102 13.09 14.02 8.39
C ASP A 102 11.61 14.00 8.81
#